data_AF-A0A0R2QWS0-F1
#
_entry.id   AF-A0A0R2QWS0-F1
#
_cell.length_a   1.000
_cell.length_b   1.000
_cell.length_c   1.000
_cell.angle_alpha   90.00
_cell.angle_beta   90.00
_cell.angle_gamma   90.00
#
_symmetry.space_group_name_H-M   'P 1'
#
loop_
_entity.id
_entity.type
_entity.pdbx_description
1 polymer ?
#
loop_
_entity_poly.entity_id
_entity_poly.type
_entity_poly.pdbx_seq_one_letter_code
_entity_poly.pdbx_strand_id
1 'polypeptide(L)'
;MHISVGNPHSVVGVEDVAIVPLKELGEKVPQINLEIIEPGPEVNAITMRVHERGAGITQACGTGACASAWAAVQWGLVPKSASEVIVHMDGGDVKVRVNEPKSGSVTLVGPAQFMSKHVVEISL
;
A
#
# COMPACT_ATOMS: atom_id res chain seq x y z
N MET A 1 -9.60 -6.64 -4.96
CA MET A 1 -9.96 -7.19 -3.64
C MET A 1 -10.32 -6.02 -2.74
N HIS A 2 -11.48 -6.06 -2.08
CA HIS A 2 -11.84 -5.06 -1.08
C HIS A 2 -11.39 -5.54 0.30
N ILE A 3 -10.60 -4.72 1.01
CA ILE A 3 -10.01 -5.06 2.29
C ILE A 3 -10.21 -3.87 3.23
N SER A 4 -10.48 -4.14 4.50
CA SER A 4 -10.38 -3.13 5.54
C SER A 4 -9.25 -3.50 6.49
N VAL A 5 -8.36 -2.55 6.73
CA VAL A 5 -7.32 -2.64 7.78
C VAL A 5 -7.55 -1.59 8.88
N GLY A 6 -8.81 -1.16 9.04
CA GLY A 6 -9.24 -0.04 9.88
C GLY A 6 -9.84 1.11 9.07
N ASN A 7 -9.39 1.25 7.83
CA ASN A 7 -9.93 2.11 6.78
C ASN A 7 -10.11 1.29 5.48
N PRO A 8 -10.94 1.73 4.52
CA PRO A 8 -11.30 0.92 3.37
C PRO A 8 -10.25 1.00 2.24
N HIS A 9 -9.94 -0.16 1.64
CA HIS A 9 -8.97 -0.32 0.54
C HIS A 9 -9.56 -1.16 -0.59
N SER A 10 -9.20 -0.83 -1.83
CA SER A 10 -9.47 -1.60 -3.03
C SER A 10 -8.17 -1.86 -3.77
N VAL A 11 -7.67 -3.08 -3.65
CA VAL A 11 -6.46 -3.50 -4.33
C VAL A 11 -6.82 -4.10 -5.69
N VAL A 12 -6.15 -3.66 -6.75
CA VAL A 12 -6.32 -4.17 -8.12
C VAL A 12 -4.96 -4.62 -8.64
N GLY A 13 -4.86 -5.88 -9.06
CA GLY A 13 -3.69 -6.40 -9.77
C GLY A 13 -3.72 -5.97 -11.24
N VAL A 14 -2.60 -5.52 -11.78
CA VAL A 14 -2.42 -5.11 -13.18
C VAL A 14 -1.12 -5.67 -13.74
N GLU A 15 -0.93 -5.53 -15.05
CA GLU A 15 0.31 -5.93 -15.73
C GLU A 15 1.42 -4.87 -15.62
N ASP A 16 1.04 -3.58 -15.66
CA ASP A 16 1.97 -2.45 -15.58
C ASP A 16 1.31 -1.29 -14.80
N VAL A 17 1.83 -0.98 -13.62
CA VAL A 17 1.32 0.10 -12.76
C VAL A 17 1.61 1.50 -13.32
N ALA A 18 2.61 1.65 -14.18
CA ALA A 18 3.04 2.95 -14.71
C ALA A 18 2.05 3.50 -15.74
N ILE A 19 1.43 2.63 -16.54
CA ILE A 19 0.48 3.03 -17.59
C ILE A 19 -0.94 3.26 -17.07
N VAL A 20 -1.24 2.86 -15.83
CA VAL A 20 -2.59 2.96 -15.27
C VAL A 20 -2.95 4.43 -15.01
N PRO A 21 -4.11 4.92 -15.51
CA PRO A 21 -4.59 6.28 -15.27
C PRO A 21 -5.16 6.42 -13.85
N LEU A 22 -4.28 6.25 -12.85
CA LEU A 22 -4.64 6.11 -11.43
C LEU A 22 -5.43 7.30 -10.90
N LYS A 23 -5.10 8.52 -11.31
CA LYS A 23 -5.83 9.73 -10.90
C LYS A 23 -7.29 9.64 -11.31
N GLU A 24 -7.55 9.38 -12.59
CA GLU A 24 -8.91 9.33 -13.14
C GLU A 24 -9.72 8.17 -12.54
N LEU A 25 -9.08 7.03 -12.29
CA LEU A 25 -9.73 5.89 -11.64
C LEU A 25 -10.05 6.18 -10.18
N GLY A 26 -9.10 6.76 -9.43
CA GLY A 26 -9.28 7.11 -8.02
C GLY A 26 -10.38 8.15 -7.81
N GLU A 27 -10.50 9.13 -8.71
CA GLU A 27 -11.57 10.13 -8.68
C GLU A 27 -12.97 9.55 -8.88
N LYS A 28 -13.09 8.36 -9.49
CA LYS A 28 -14.37 7.63 -9.62
C LYS A 28 -14.77 6.88 -8.36
N VAL A 29 -13.82 6.66 -7.43
CA VAL A 29 -14.04 5.96 -6.16
C VAL A 29 -13.50 6.79 -4.97
N PRO A 30 -13.93 8.06 -4.82
CA PRO A 30 -13.32 9.01 -3.89
C PRO A 30 -13.43 8.63 -2.41
N GLN A 31 -14.26 7.65 -2.06
CA GLN A 31 -14.54 7.19 -0.71
C GLN A 31 -13.64 6.04 -0.22
N ILE A 32 -12.74 5.54 -1.07
CA ILE A 32 -11.87 4.40 -0.76
C ILE A 32 -10.42 4.71 -1.18
N ASN A 33 -9.45 4.09 -0.51
CA ASN A 33 -8.10 4.06 -1.05
C ASN A 33 -8.04 3.05 -2.19
N LEU A 34 -7.51 3.45 -3.33
CA LEU A 34 -7.36 2.61 -4.51
C LEU A 34 -5.89 2.29 -4.72
N GLU A 35 -5.51 1.05 -4.48
CA GLU A 35 -4.18 0.53 -4.74
C GLU A 35 -4.16 -0.23 -6.06
N ILE A 36 -3.17 0.08 -6.89
CA ILE A 36 -2.86 -0.66 -8.10
C ILE A 36 -1.51 -1.32 -7.89
N ILE A 37 -1.44 -2.63 -8.12
CA ILE A 37 -0.24 -3.43 -7.87
C ILE A 37 0.13 -4.32 -9.06
N GLU A 38 1.41 -4.57 -9.19
CA GLU A 38 2.00 -5.56 -10.09
C GLU A 38 3.04 -6.41 -9.33
N PRO A 39 3.43 -7.58 -9.83
CA PRO A 39 4.60 -8.30 -9.33
C PRO A 39 5.85 -7.41 -9.32
N GLY A 40 6.60 -7.43 -8.22
CA GLY A 40 7.86 -6.71 -8.09
C GLY A 40 9.00 -7.43 -8.81
N PRO A 41 10.18 -6.81 -8.87
CA PRO A 41 11.36 -7.42 -9.49
C PRO A 41 11.87 -8.65 -8.71
N GLU A 42 11.63 -8.72 -7.40
CA GLU A 42 11.89 -9.89 -6.57
C GLU A 42 10.67 -10.80 -6.45
N VAL A 43 10.93 -12.10 -6.22
CA VAL A 43 9.89 -13.13 -6.06
C VAL A 43 8.91 -12.86 -4.90
N ASN A 44 9.35 -12.12 -3.88
CA ASN A 44 8.54 -11.76 -2.72
C ASN A 44 8.20 -10.27 -2.68
N ALA A 45 8.18 -9.60 -3.82
CA ALA A 45 7.92 -8.18 -3.93
C ALA A 45 6.69 -7.87 -4.79
N ILE A 46 6.13 -6.68 -4.56
CA ILE A 46 5.15 -6.03 -5.43
C ILE A 46 5.54 -4.56 -5.62
N THR A 47 5.24 -4.00 -6.78
CA THR A 47 5.24 -2.54 -6.99
C THR A 47 3.82 -2.02 -6.81
N MET A 48 3.64 -0.94 -6.06
CA MET A 48 2.34 -0.37 -5.73
C MET A 48 2.30 1.13 -6.00
N ARG A 49 1.19 1.58 -6.59
CA ARG A 49 0.79 3.00 -6.61
C ARG A 49 -0.59 3.14 -5.95
N VAL A 50 -0.85 4.29 -5.35
CA VAL A 50 -2.09 4.52 -4.58
C VAL A 50 -2.72 5.87 -4.90
N HIS A 51 -4.05 5.88 -5.01
CA HIS A 51 -4.87 7.07 -4.89
C HIS A 51 -5.62 7.02 -3.56
N GLU A 52 -5.22 7.86 -2.62
CA GLU A 52 -5.77 7.90 -1.27
C GLU A 52 -7.05 8.74 -1.17
N ARG A 53 -7.98 8.23 -0.37
CA ARG A 53 -9.24 8.88 -0.01
C ARG A 53 -8.97 10.23 0.62
N GLY A 54 -9.37 11.30 -0.07
CA GLY A 54 -9.25 12.68 0.41
C GLY A 54 -7.85 13.29 0.29
N ALA A 55 -6.86 12.55 -0.21
CA ALA A 55 -5.49 13.04 -0.40
C ALA A 55 -5.01 12.97 -1.87
N GLY A 56 -5.63 12.14 -2.71
CA GLY A 56 -5.21 11.94 -4.10
C GLY A 56 -4.00 11.01 -4.20
N ILE A 57 -3.14 11.22 -5.20
CA ILE A 57 -1.93 10.40 -5.36
C ILE A 57 -0.91 10.79 -4.29
N THR A 58 -0.50 9.83 -3.47
CA THR A 58 0.52 9.99 -2.43
C THR A 58 1.74 9.13 -2.74
N GLN A 59 2.88 9.46 -2.14
CA GLN A 59 4.14 8.74 -2.35
C GLN A 59 4.22 7.43 -1.58
N ALA A 60 3.51 7.32 -0.45
CA ALA A 60 3.48 6.12 0.37
C ALA A 60 2.18 6.06 1.17
N CYS A 61 1.61 4.86 1.30
CA CYS A 61 0.44 4.60 2.13
C CYS A 61 0.65 3.30 2.92
N GLY A 62 0.90 3.40 4.23
CA GLY A 62 1.23 2.22 5.05
C GLY A 62 0.08 1.22 5.16
N THR A 63 -1.15 1.69 5.32
CA THR A 63 -2.35 0.81 5.34
C THR A 63 -2.64 0.22 3.96
N GLY A 64 -2.38 0.96 2.88
CA GLY A 64 -2.42 0.46 1.50
C GLY A 64 -1.41 -0.63 1.24
N ALA A 65 -0.16 -0.45 1.69
CA ALA A 65 0.88 -1.47 1.58
C ALA A 65 0.48 -2.77 2.31
N CYS A 66 -0.10 -2.66 3.50
CA CYS A 66 -0.65 -3.81 4.24
C CYS A 66 -1.75 -4.55 3.46
N ALA A 67 -2.72 -3.83 2.91
CA ALA A 67 -3.81 -4.40 2.12
C ALA A 67 -3.27 -5.08 0.84
N SER A 68 -2.35 -4.41 0.16
CA SER A 68 -1.70 -4.90 -1.07
C SER A 68 -0.87 -6.16 -0.84
N ALA A 69 -0.06 -6.20 0.21
CA ALA A 69 0.71 -7.39 0.57
C ALA A 69 -0.21 -8.58 0.90
N TRP A 70 -1.30 -8.35 1.64
CA TRP A 70 -2.29 -9.39 1.90
C TRP A 70 -2.87 -9.93 0.59
N ALA A 71 -3.33 -9.05 -0.31
CA ALA A 71 -3.88 -9.43 -1.60
C ALA A 71 -2.87 -10.21 -2.45
N ALA A 72 -1.62 -9.76 -2.52
CA ALA A 72 -0.55 -10.41 -3.29
C ALA A 72 -0.31 -11.86 -2.86
N VAL A 73 -0.28 -12.11 -1.53
CA VAL A 73 -0.14 -13.47 -0.99
C VAL A 73 -1.38 -14.33 -1.27
N GLN A 74 -2.59 -13.77 -1.18
CA GLN A 74 -3.82 -14.50 -1.50
C GLN A 74 -3.93 -14.86 -2.99
N TRP A 75 -3.47 -13.98 -3.87
CA TRP A 75 -3.46 -14.18 -5.32
C TRP A 75 -2.28 -15.00 -5.83
N GLY A 76 -1.30 -15.30 -4.96
CA GLY A 76 -0.11 -16.04 -5.34
C GLY A 76 0.89 -15.23 -6.18
N LEU A 77 0.75 -13.89 -6.22
CA LEU A 77 1.78 -13.01 -6.78
C LEU A 77 3.07 -13.07 -5.96
N VAL A 78 2.93 -13.30 -4.65
CA VAL A 78 4.02 -13.59 -3.73
C VAL A 78 3.79 -14.97 -3.10
N PRO A 79 4.82 -15.84 -3.04
CA PRO A 79 4.68 -17.16 -2.42
C PRO A 79 4.23 -17.07 -0.96
N LYS A 80 3.29 -17.94 -0.56
CA LYS A 80 2.83 -18.04 0.84
C LYS A 80 3.93 -18.42 1.84
N SER A 81 5.04 -18.96 1.37
CA SER A 81 6.23 -19.30 2.16
C SER A 81 7.16 -18.11 2.40
N ALA A 82 6.92 -16.96 1.77
CA ALA A 82 7.71 -15.76 2.01
C ALA A 82 7.48 -15.27 3.44
N SER A 83 8.55 -15.01 4.18
CA SER A 83 8.48 -14.46 5.54
C SER A 83 7.97 -13.02 5.57
N GLU A 84 8.20 -12.27 4.50
CA GLU A 84 7.73 -10.89 4.32
C GLU A 84 7.54 -10.57 2.84
N VAL A 85 6.56 -9.71 2.57
CA VAL A 85 6.31 -9.09 1.27
C VAL A 85 7.03 -7.74 1.24
N ILE A 86 7.85 -7.50 0.23
CA ILE A 86 8.41 -6.18 -0.04
C ILE A 86 7.39 -5.40 -0.88
N VAL A 87 7.07 -4.19 -0.45
CA VAL A 87 6.15 -3.31 -1.19
C VAL A 87 6.94 -2.07 -1.61
N HIS A 88 7.22 -1.98 -2.91
CA HIS A 88 7.85 -0.81 -3.52
C HIS A 88 6.80 0.25 -3.79
N MET A 89 7.08 1.47 -3.34
CA MET A 89 6.26 2.66 -3.58
C MET A 89 7.17 3.82 -4.03
N ASP A 90 6.59 4.88 -4.60
CA ASP A 90 7.35 6.06 -5.03
C ASP A 90 8.16 6.69 -3.89
N GLY A 91 7.62 6.66 -2.66
CA GLY A 91 8.25 7.19 -1.45
C GLY A 91 9.25 6.25 -0.78
N GLY A 92 9.48 5.05 -1.33
CA GLY A 92 10.41 4.06 -0.82
C GLY A 92 9.74 2.77 -0.34
N ASP A 93 10.59 1.84 0.10
CA ASP A 93 10.20 0.46 0.35
C ASP A 93 9.73 0.25 1.79
N VAL A 94 8.73 -0.63 1.93
CA VAL A 94 8.32 -1.19 3.21
C VAL A 94 8.24 -2.71 3.14
N LYS A 95 8.30 -3.35 4.30
CA LYS A 95 8.13 -4.80 4.45
C LYS A 95 6.84 -5.08 5.18
N VAL A 96 6.06 -6.03 4.71
CA VAL A 96 4.81 -6.47 5.35
C VAL A 96 4.87 -7.95 5.63
N ARG A 97 4.71 -8.33 6.89
CA ARG A 97 4.54 -9.73 7.29
C ARG A 97 3.06 -10.05 7.31
N VAL A 98 2.69 -11.16 6.70
CA VAL A 98 1.30 -11.59 6.53
C VAL A 98 1.08 -12.85 7.37
N ASN A 99 -0.03 -12.91 8.12
CA ASN A 99 -0.33 -13.97 9.10
C ASN A 99 0.66 -14.06 10.27
N GLU A 100 1.37 -12.97 10.56
CA GLU A 100 2.27 -12.83 11.70
C GLU A 100 1.93 -11.55 12.48
N PRO A 101 1.87 -11.59 13.82
CA PRO A 101 2.17 -12.73 14.70
C PRO A 101 1.06 -13.79 14.78
N LYS A 102 -0.09 -13.60 14.11
CA LYS A 102 -1.19 -14.59 14.09
C LYS A 102 -1.89 -14.62 12.73
N SER A 103 -2.57 -15.72 12.44
CA SER A 103 -3.40 -15.81 11.23
C SER A 103 -4.41 -14.65 11.16
N GLY A 104 -4.54 -14.05 9.98
CA GLY A 104 -5.40 -12.88 9.76
C GLY A 104 -4.80 -11.54 10.16
N SER A 105 -3.56 -11.47 10.65
CA SER A 105 -2.87 -10.20 10.92
C SER A 105 -1.88 -9.81 9.82
N VAL A 106 -1.57 -8.52 9.77
CA VAL A 106 -0.48 -7.95 9.00
C VAL A 106 0.40 -7.08 9.90
N THR A 107 1.71 -7.14 9.71
CA THR A 107 2.68 -6.31 10.43
C THR A 107 3.49 -5.51 9.43
N LEU A 108 3.38 -4.17 9.50
CA LEU A 108 4.16 -3.23 8.67
C LEU A 108 5.49 -2.90 9.33
N VAL A 109 6.57 -2.96 8.56
CA VAL A 109 7.92 -2.57 8.98
C VAL A 109 8.48 -1.59 7.94
N GLY A 110 8.81 -0.39 8.39
CA GLY A 110 9.36 0.67 7.56
C GLY A 110 10.08 1.74 8.39
N PRO A 111 10.87 2.61 7.75
CA PRO A 111 11.60 3.67 8.43
C PRO A 111 10.67 4.78 8.94
N ALA A 112 11.11 5.50 9.97
CA ALA A 112 10.55 6.77 10.37
C ALA A 112 11.70 7.74 10.67
N GLN A 113 11.66 8.94 10.10
CA GLN A 113 12.73 9.92 10.23
C GLN A 113 12.20 11.23 10.83
N PHE A 114 12.85 11.67 11.91
CA PHE A 114 12.58 13.00 12.47
C PHE A 114 13.23 14.07 11.57
N MET A 115 12.41 15.02 11.11
CA MET A 115 12.89 16.14 10.28
C MET A 115 13.18 17.38 11.12
N SER A 116 12.16 17.93 11.79
CA SER A 116 12.26 19.16 12.57
C SER A 116 11.03 19.33 13.47
N LYS A 117 11.11 20.28 14.40
CA LYS A 117 10.02 20.67 15.31
C LYS A 117 9.80 22.18 15.22
N HIS A 118 8.55 22.60 15.04
CA HIS A 118 8.15 24.00 14.91
C HIS A 118 6.98 24.32 15.85
N VAL A 119 6.80 25.60 16.18
CA VAL A 119 5.61 26.14 16.86
C VAL A 119 4.85 26.97 15.83
N VAL A 120 3.54 26.72 15.69
CA VAL A 120 2.68 27.42 14.73
C VAL A 120 1.63 28.20 15.51
N GLU A 121 1.51 29.49 15.23
CA GLU A 121 0.44 30.34 15.74
C GLU A 121 -0.74 30.31 14.76
N ILE A 122 -1.95 30.08 15.29
CA ILE A 122 -3.19 30.04 14.49
C ILE A 122 -4.11 31.15 15.02
N SER A 123 -4.41 32.14 14.19
CA SER A 123 -5.47 33.12 14.44
C SER A 123 -6.73 32.73 13.65
N LEU A 124 -7.88 32.74 14.31
CA LEU A 124 -9.20 32.48 13.74
C LEU A 124 -9.91 33.79 13.41
#